data_AF-A0A353HWL8-F1
#
_entry.id   AF-A0A353HWL8-F1
#
_cell.length_a   1.000
_cell.length_b   1.000
_cell.length_c   1.000
_cell.angle_alpha   90.00
_cell.angle_beta   90.00
_cell.angle_gamma   90.00
#
_symmetry.space_group_name_H-M   'P 1'
#
loop_
_entity.id
_entity.type
_entity.pdbx_description
1 polymer ?
#
loop_
_entity_poly.entity_id
_entity_poly.type
_entity_poly.pdbx_seq_one_letter_code
_entity_poly.pdbx_strand_id
1 'polypeptide(L)'
;MMQRWPALRSAWFAALGGTAVVLCWLAPSMGPVLLMLAICVTTGRRNLALLAGASALWMVGALYYYLYWPLAHKALLLLGCGLALGAIVRFAMPGALLPAPEALPELQPAPAAPDTNPRWKRGLLAGAGILALVVANAAIWEKEALISTGQVVFVELAPVDPRSLMQGDYMTLNYAFPPDFAMVDRSRTKLVARRAPNGVVTLLGEHDGRPLGPQEMLIEAISKRSRPLIVTDAWYFKEGEAERWAAARYGEFRVDANGKALLVGLRGPKLEKL
;
A
#
# COMPACT_ATOMS: atom_id res chain seq x y z
N MET A 1 39.55 -3.75 -32.50
CA MET A 1 38.37 -2.85 -32.57
C MET A 1 37.71 -2.51 -31.22
N MET A 2 38.26 -2.91 -30.06
CA MET A 2 37.67 -2.64 -28.72
C MET A 2 38.30 -1.46 -27.94
N GLN A 3 39.02 -0.54 -28.62
CA GLN A 3 39.77 0.55 -27.95
C GLN A 3 39.09 1.92 -27.98
N ARG A 4 37.90 2.07 -28.59
CA ARG A 4 37.30 3.39 -28.83
C ARG A 4 36.21 3.85 -27.86
N TRP A 5 35.89 3.07 -26.82
CA TRP A 5 34.78 3.39 -25.91
C TRP A 5 35.20 3.28 -24.44
N PRO A 6 35.92 4.27 -23.89
CA PRO A 6 36.33 4.28 -22.48
C PRO A 6 35.13 4.33 -21.51
N ALA A 7 33.98 4.85 -21.94
CA ALA A 7 32.74 4.86 -21.16
C ALA A 7 32.23 3.45 -20.83
N LEU A 8 32.35 2.49 -21.77
CA LEU A 8 31.93 1.09 -21.59
C LEU A 8 32.81 0.28 -20.62
N ARG A 9 33.96 0.82 -20.20
CA ARG A 9 34.84 0.21 -19.19
C ARG A 9 34.47 0.58 -17.76
N SER A 10 33.57 1.55 -17.59
CA SER A 10 33.03 1.87 -16.27
C SER A 10 32.12 0.74 -15.82
N ALA A 11 32.35 0.23 -14.61
CA ALA A 11 31.52 -0.79 -13.95
C ALA A 11 30.01 -0.42 -13.93
N TRP A 12 29.68 0.85 -14.19
CA TRP A 12 28.33 1.39 -14.15
C TRP A 12 27.54 1.13 -15.44
N PHE A 13 28.19 1.09 -16.60
CA PHE A 13 27.53 0.62 -17.83
C PHE A 13 27.30 -0.88 -17.79
N ALA A 14 28.19 -1.64 -17.13
CA ALA A 14 27.97 -3.05 -16.83
C ALA A 14 26.81 -3.25 -15.84
N ALA A 15 26.67 -2.39 -14.83
CA ALA A 15 25.53 -2.42 -13.90
C ALA A 15 24.22 -2.07 -14.61
N LEU A 16 24.17 -0.99 -15.40
CA LEU A 16 22.98 -0.55 -16.15
C LEU A 16 22.58 -1.57 -17.23
N GLY A 17 23.58 -2.14 -17.92
CA GLY A 17 23.40 -3.27 -18.82
C GLY A 17 22.91 -4.52 -18.08
N GLY A 18 23.43 -4.80 -16.88
CA GLY A 18 22.97 -5.88 -16.02
C GLY A 18 21.51 -5.72 -15.60
N THR A 19 21.10 -4.53 -15.16
CA THR A 19 19.70 -4.25 -14.82
C THR A 19 18.79 -4.38 -16.04
N ALA A 20 19.24 -3.90 -17.20
CA ALA A 20 18.51 -4.06 -18.46
C ALA A 20 18.40 -5.53 -18.88
N VAL A 21 19.46 -6.33 -18.72
CA VAL A 21 19.47 -7.78 -19.01
C VAL A 21 18.53 -8.53 -18.06
N VAL A 22 18.53 -8.21 -16.77
CA VAL A 22 17.58 -8.79 -15.80
C VAL A 22 16.14 -8.44 -16.18
N LEU A 23 15.87 -7.19 -16.58
CA LEU A 23 14.54 -6.77 -17.05
C LEU A 23 14.15 -7.46 -18.37
N CYS A 24 15.09 -7.68 -19.30
CA CYS A 24 14.86 -8.43 -20.54
C CYS A 24 14.60 -9.91 -20.28
N TRP A 25 15.26 -10.50 -19.28
CA TRP A 25 15.09 -11.90 -18.92
C TRP A 25 13.72 -12.15 -18.26
N LEU A 26 13.25 -11.21 -17.44
CA LEU A 26 11.95 -11.31 -16.79
C LEU A 26 10.76 -11.08 -17.71
N ALA A 27 10.90 -10.14 -18.65
CA ALA A 27 9.86 -9.82 -19.61
C ALA A 27 10.54 -9.62 -20.97
N PRO A 28 10.60 -10.67 -21.81
CA PRO A 28 11.26 -10.62 -23.12
C PRO A 28 10.80 -9.46 -24.01
N SER A 29 9.56 -8.99 -23.82
CA SER A 29 8.99 -7.83 -24.49
C SER A 29 9.62 -6.48 -24.08
N MET A 30 10.22 -6.37 -22.89
CA MET A 30 10.86 -5.13 -22.39
C MET A 30 12.14 -4.76 -23.15
N GLY A 31 12.86 -5.76 -23.66
CA GLY A 31 14.19 -5.55 -24.25
C GLY A 31 14.21 -4.59 -25.43
N PRO A 32 13.35 -4.75 -26.44
CA PRO A 32 13.25 -3.82 -27.56
C PRO A 32 12.92 -2.38 -27.14
N VAL A 33 12.08 -2.19 -26.10
CA VAL A 33 11.64 -0.87 -25.63
C VAL A 33 12.75 -0.14 -24.88
N LEU A 34 13.47 -0.84 -24.00
CA LEU A 34 14.63 -0.29 -23.28
C LEU A 34 15.78 0.05 -24.24
N LEU A 35 15.99 -0.76 -25.27
CA LEU A 35 16.99 -0.51 -26.32
C LEU A 35 16.60 0.71 -27.16
N MET A 36 15.34 0.85 -27.56
CA MET A 36 14.84 2.04 -28.25
C MET A 36 14.96 3.30 -27.40
N LEU A 37 14.67 3.22 -26.10
CA LEU A 37 14.84 4.33 -25.16
C LEU A 37 16.32 4.77 -25.09
N ALA A 38 17.25 3.82 -24.96
CA ALA A 38 18.68 4.11 -24.92
C ALA A 38 19.17 4.79 -26.21
N ILE A 39 18.69 4.33 -27.38
CA ILE A 39 19.01 4.95 -28.68
C ILE A 39 18.41 6.36 -28.78
N CYS A 40 17.17 6.57 -28.35
CA CYS A 40 16.52 7.89 -28.43
C CYS A 40 17.19 8.93 -27.51
N VAL A 41 17.64 8.49 -26.34
CA VAL A 41 18.38 9.35 -25.39
C VAL A 41 19.76 9.72 -25.95
N THR A 42 20.50 8.74 -26.50
CA THR A 42 21.83 8.98 -27.08
C THR A 42 21.81 9.79 -28.37
N THR A 43 20.70 9.76 -29.12
CA THR A 43 20.51 10.55 -30.34
C THR A 43 19.87 11.92 -30.12
N GLY A 44 19.57 12.30 -28.86
CA GLY A 44 19.04 13.62 -28.51
C GLY A 44 17.56 13.87 -28.89
N ARG A 45 16.82 12.84 -29.31
CA ARG A 45 15.43 12.97 -29.78
C ARG A 45 14.43 12.92 -28.61
N ARG A 46 14.26 14.06 -27.94
CA ARG A 46 13.48 14.20 -26.70
C ARG A 46 12.05 13.63 -26.77
N ASN A 47 11.32 13.87 -27.85
CA ASN A 47 9.94 13.40 -27.98
C ASN A 47 9.85 11.86 -28.10
N LEU A 48 10.77 11.25 -28.85
CA LEU A 48 10.82 9.79 -28.97
C LEU A 48 11.32 9.13 -27.68
N ALA A 49 12.24 9.77 -26.96
CA ALA A 49 12.68 9.32 -25.64
C ALA A 49 11.54 9.36 -24.61
N LEU A 50 10.71 10.41 -24.62
CA LEU A 50 9.52 10.50 -23.78
C LEU A 50 8.49 9.40 -24.09
N LEU A 51 8.21 9.15 -25.38
CA LEU A 51 7.31 8.08 -25.79
C LEU A 51 7.83 6.70 -25.40
N ALA A 52 9.11 6.41 -25.67
CA ALA A 52 9.74 5.15 -25.27
C ALA A 52 9.72 4.99 -23.74
N GLY A 53 9.90 6.09 -22.98
CA GLY A 53 9.83 6.09 -21.52
C GLY A 53 8.43 5.81 -21.01
N ALA A 54 7.41 6.42 -21.61
CA ALA A 54 6.01 6.14 -21.31
C ALA A 54 5.63 4.69 -21.63
N SER A 55 6.10 4.14 -22.75
CA SER A 55 5.90 2.73 -23.12
C SER A 55 6.60 1.77 -22.14
N ALA A 56 7.82 2.08 -21.71
CA ALA A 56 8.51 1.31 -20.67
C ALA A 56 7.73 1.34 -19.34
N LEU A 57 7.25 2.52 -18.92
CA LEU A 57 6.47 2.68 -17.70
C LEU A 57 5.13 1.92 -17.77
N TRP A 58 4.42 1.99 -18.90
CA TRP A 58 3.19 1.24 -19.15
C TRP A 58 3.42 -0.26 -18.99
N MET A 59 4.51 -0.76 -19.58
CA MET A 59 4.77 -2.18 -19.64
C MET A 59 5.39 -2.72 -18.34
N VAL A 60 6.04 -1.87 -17.52
CA VAL A 60 6.30 -2.14 -16.10
C VAL A 60 4.98 -2.19 -15.31
N GLY A 61 4.03 -1.28 -15.58
CA GLY A 61 2.67 -1.32 -15.00
C GLY A 61 1.93 -2.60 -15.36
N ALA A 62 2.13 -3.14 -16.56
CA ALA A 62 1.56 -4.41 -17.00
C ALA A 62 2.05 -5.62 -16.18
N LEU A 63 3.21 -5.53 -15.49
CA LEU A 63 3.68 -6.57 -14.57
C LEU A 63 2.69 -6.84 -13.43
N TYR A 64 1.86 -5.85 -13.09
CA TYR A 64 0.77 -6.01 -12.13
C TYR A 64 -0.17 -7.15 -12.53
N TYR A 65 -0.56 -7.22 -13.81
CA TYR A 65 -1.58 -8.15 -14.32
C TYR A 65 -1.07 -9.58 -14.55
N TYR A 66 0.25 -9.81 -14.48
CA TYR A 66 0.80 -11.17 -14.58
C TYR A 66 0.55 -11.97 -13.30
N LEU A 67 -0.50 -12.78 -13.29
CA LEU A 67 -1.01 -13.46 -12.09
C LEU A 67 -0.14 -14.62 -11.58
N TYR A 68 0.88 -15.04 -12.33
CA TYR A 68 1.72 -16.20 -11.99
C TYR A 68 2.84 -15.91 -11.00
N TRP A 69 3.10 -14.64 -10.68
CA TRP A 69 4.12 -14.23 -9.70
C TRP A 69 3.50 -13.60 -8.46
N PRO A 70 3.90 -14.03 -7.25
CA PRO A 70 3.45 -13.43 -6.01
C PRO A 70 3.77 -11.93 -5.96
N LEU A 71 2.87 -11.14 -5.37
CA LEU A 71 3.00 -9.69 -5.35
C LEU A 71 4.29 -9.23 -4.65
N ALA A 72 4.72 -9.97 -3.62
CA ALA A 72 5.96 -9.71 -2.88
C ALA A 72 7.22 -9.77 -3.75
N HIS A 73 7.30 -10.76 -4.66
CA HIS A 73 8.46 -10.90 -5.55
C HIS A 73 8.52 -9.76 -6.57
N LYS A 74 7.36 -9.31 -7.07
CA LYS A 74 7.28 -8.12 -7.94
C LYS A 74 7.73 -6.86 -7.22
N ALA A 75 7.29 -6.67 -5.97
CA ALA A 75 7.68 -5.51 -5.17
C ALA A 75 9.20 -5.48 -4.89
N LEU A 76 9.79 -6.62 -4.50
CA LEU A 76 11.23 -6.74 -4.26
C LEU A 76 12.04 -6.42 -5.52
N LEU A 77 11.59 -6.89 -6.68
CA LEU A 77 12.25 -6.62 -7.94
C LEU A 77 12.18 -5.13 -8.31
N LEU A 78 11.01 -4.52 -8.22
CA LEU A 78 10.84 -3.09 -8.50
C LEU A 78 11.67 -2.23 -7.54
N LEU A 79 11.72 -2.61 -6.27
CA LEU A 79 12.59 -1.97 -5.27
C LEU A 79 14.07 -2.12 -5.67
N GLY A 80 14.51 -3.32 -6.04
CA GLY A 80 15.87 -3.59 -6.50
C GLY A 80 16.24 -2.74 -7.72
N CYS A 81 15.36 -2.67 -8.73
CA CYS A 81 15.54 -1.82 -9.90
C CYS A 81 15.57 -0.33 -9.52
N GLY A 82 14.68 0.12 -8.64
CA GLY A 82 14.62 1.50 -8.15
C GLY A 82 15.87 1.92 -7.38
N LEU A 83 16.37 1.06 -6.49
CA LEU A 83 17.63 1.29 -5.75
C LEU A 83 18.83 1.33 -6.70
N ALA A 84 18.89 0.42 -7.68
CA ALA A 84 19.94 0.42 -8.69
C ALA A 84 19.93 1.73 -9.51
N LEU A 85 18.75 2.17 -9.97
CA LEU A 85 18.60 3.44 -10.70
C LEU A 85 18.93 4.65 -9.82
N GLY A 86 18.48 4.66 -8.57
CA GLY A 86 18.78 5.71 -7.61
C GLY A 86 20.27 5.83 -7.30
N ALA A 87 20.97 4.70 -7.15
CA ALA A 87 22.41 4.66 -7.00
C ALA A 87 23.12 5.19 -8.25
N ILE A 88 22.65 4.82 -9.45
CA ILE A 88 23.18 5.36 -10.71
C ILE A 88 23.02 6.88 -10.77
N VAL A 89 21.85 7.45 -10.46
CA VAL A 89 21.65 8.90 -10.49
C VAL A 89 22.51 9.60 -9.43
N ARG A 90 22.55 9.08 -8.20
CA ARG A 90 23.26 9.67 -7.06
C ARG A 90 24.78 9.67 -7.22
N PHE A 91 25.34 8.63 -7.84
CA PHE A 91 26.78 8.39 -7.91
C PHE A 91 27.36 8.52 -9.32
N ALA A 92 26.55 8.40 -10.39
CA ALA A 92 27.02 8.53 -11.78
C ALA A 92 26.60 9.86 -12.46
N MET A 93 25.68 10.66 -11.88
CA MET A 93 25.29 11.96 -12.43
C MET A 93 25.62 13.21 -11.57
N PRO A 94 26.74 13.30 -10.82
CA PRO A 94 27.22 14.63 -10.44
C PRO A 94 27.82 15.30 -11.69
N GLY A 95 26.98 16.03 -12.45
CA GLY A 95 27.42 16.93 -13.53
C GLY A 95 26.94 16.63 -14.96
N ALA A 96 26.20 15.54 -15.22
CA ALA A 96 25.83 15.14 -16.58
C ALA A 96 24.49 15.69 -17.13
N LEU A 97 23.65 16.30 -16.27
CA LEU A 97 22.34 16.85 -16.67
C LEU A 97 22.37 18.35 -17.02
N LEU A 98 23.51 19.02 -16.78
CA LEU A 98 23.72 20.37 -17.29
C LEU A 98 24.64 20.26 -18.49
N PRO A 99 24.19 20.57 -19.72
CA PRO A 99 25.10 20.70 -20.84
C PRO A 99 26.19 21.71 -20.44
N ALA A 100 27.45 21.32 -20.58
CA ALA A 100 28.56 22.26 -20.46
C ALA A 100 28.27 23.42 -21.42
N PRO A 101 28.27 24.68 -20.98
CA PRO A 101 28.09 25.81 -21.88
C PRO A 101 29.18 25.71 -22.95
N GLU A 102 28.79 25.68 -24.23
CA GLU A 102 29.76 25.95 -25.31
C GLU A 102 30.47 27.25 -24.96
N ALA A 103 31.80 27.23 -25.01
CA ALA A 103 32.63 28.38 -24.70
C ALA A 103 32.36 29.48 -25.74
N LEU A 104 31.41 30.35 -25.44
CA LEU A 104 31.27 31.65 -26.07
C LEU A 104 32.45 32.54 -25.61
N PRO A 105 32.90 33.51 -26.45
CA PRO A 105 34.03 34.36 -26.13
C PRO A 105 33.84 35.05 -24.78
N GLU A 106 34.90 35.14 -23.97
CA GLU A 106 34.90 35.70 -22.61
C GLU A 106 34.14 37.03 -22.52
N LEU A 107 32.88 36.96 -22.10
CA LEU A 107 32.14 38.08 -21.54
C LEU A 107 32.29 37.99 -20.02
N GLN A 108 32.59 39.16 -19.43
CA GLN A 108 32.86 39.43 -18.00
C GLN A 108 32.24 38.43 -17.02
N PRO A 109 32.94 38.07 -15.92
CA PRO A 109 32.46 37.06 -14.98
C PRO A 109 31.07 37.44 -14.46
N ALA A 110 30.08 36.64 -14.85
CA ALA A 110 28.71 36.78 -14.36
C ALA A 110 28.71 36.59 -12.83
N PRO A 111 27.91 37.36 -12.07
CA PRO A 111 27.81 37.19 -10.63
C PRO A 111 27.43 35.75 -10.31
N ALA A 112 28.11 35.17 -9.30
CA ALA A 112 27.88 33.80 -8.86
C ALA A 112 26.37 33.55 -8.68
N ALA A 113 25.85 32.53 -9.38
CA ALA A 113 24.45 32.15 -9.25
C ALA A 113 24.12 31.94 -7.76
N PRO A 114 23.03 32.54 -7.23
CA PRO A 114 22.69 32.37 -5.82
C PRO A 114 22.49 30.88 -5.53
N ASP A 115 23.04 30.41 -4.41
CA ASP A 115 22.85 29.05 -3.92
C ASP A 115 21.33 28.79 -3.73
N THR A 116 20.69 28.19 -4.73
CA THR A 116 19.23 28.04 -4.81
C THR A 116 18.68 26.91 -3.93
N ASN A 117 19.46 26.40 -2.98
CA ASN A 117 19.02 25.39 -2.02
C ASN A 117 18.82 26.00 -0.63
N PRO A 118 17.77 26.80 -0.45
CA PRO A 118 17.63 27.59 0.74
C PRO A 118 17.28 26.65 1.91
N ARG A 119 18.06 26.73 2.99
CA ARG A 119 18.00 25.84 4.16
C ARG A 119 16.57 25.71 4.74
N TRP A 120 15.72 26.72 4.56
CA TRP A 120 14.31 26.66 4.97
C TRP A 120 13.48 25.62 4.21
N LYS A 121 13.78 25.31 2.92
CA LYS A 121 13.11 24.22 2.19
C LYS A 121 13.43 22.85 2.81
N ARG A 122 14.67 22.65 3.28
CA ARG A 122 15.06 21.43 4.01
C ARG A 122 14.40 21.37 5.39
N GLY A 123 14.32 22.51 6.08
CA GLY A 123 13.61 22.64 7.35
C GLY A 123 12.11 22.36 7.23
N LEU A 124 11.48 22.84 6.16
CA LEU A 124 10.06 22.61 5.87
C LEU A 124 9.80 21.14 5.54
N LEU A 125 10.67 20.51 4.74
CA LEU A 125 10.58 19.08 4.43
C LEU A 125 10.78 18.22 5.69
N ALA A 126 11.78 18.55 6.53
CA ALA A 126 12.01 17.86 7.79
C ALA A 126 10.84 18.06 8.77
N GLY A 127 10.31 19.28 8.88
CA GLY A 127 9.15 19.60 9.70
C GLY A 127 7.89 18.85 9.24
N ALA A 128 7.65 18.78 7.93
CA ALA A 128 6.55 17.97 7.37
C ALA A 128 6.74 16.48 7.68
N GLY A 129 7.97 15.95 7.58
CA GLY A 129 8.29 14.57 7.93
C GLY A 129 8.06 14.26 9.42
N ILE A 130 8.48 15.16 10.31
CA ILE A 130 8.24 15.03 11.76
C ILE A 130 6.74 15.09 12.06
N LEU A 131 6.01 16.04 11.46
CA LEU A 131 4.57 16.15 11.64
C LEU A 131 3.85 14.88 11.19
N ALA A 132 4.23 14.33 10.03
CA ALA A 132 3.68 13.08 9.53
C ALA A 132 3.96 11.92 10.51
N LEU A 133 5.16 11.85 11.08
CA LEU A 133 5.49 10.86 12.11
C LEU A 133 4.64 11.04 13.36
N VAL A 134 4.46 12.26 13.87
CA VAL A 134 3.65 12.53 15.07
C VAL A 134 2.20 12.09 14.85
N VAL A 135 1.59 12.50 13.73
CA VAL A 135 0.21 12.13 13.39
C VAL A 135 0.06 10.61 13.25
N ALA A 136 0.99 9.95 12.56
CA ALA A 136 0.97 8.50 12.40
C ALA A 136 1.10 7.78 13.76
N ASN A 137 2.03 8.21 14.61
CA ASN A 137 2.23 7.59 15.93
C ASN A 137 1.05 7.82 16.88
N ALA A 138 0.42 9.00 16.84
CA ALA A 138 -0.80 9.25 17.61
C ALA A 138 -1.93 8.29 17.19
N ALA A 139 -2.13 8.11 15.87
CA ALA A 139 -3.13 7.17 15.35
C ALA A 139 -2.83 5.71 15.70
N ILE A 140 -1.55 5.32 15.81
CA ILE A 140 -1.14 3.99 16.26
C ILE A 140 -1.47 3.82 17.75
N TRP A 141 -1.12 4.80 18.57
CA TRP A 141 -1.34 4.76 20.01
C TRP A 141 -2.82 4.63 20.38
N GLU A 142 -3.71 5.34 19.69
CA GLU A 142 -5.16 5.20 19.88
C GLU A 142 -5.67 3.77 19.59
N LYS A 143 -5.15 3.13 18.55
CA LYS A 143 -5.54 1.75 18.19
C LYS A 143 -4.98 0.75 19.18
N GLU A 144 -3.74 0.92 19.62
CA GLU A 144 -3.10 0.05 20.61
C GLU A 144 -3.80 0.16 21.98
N ALA A 145 -4.21 1.37 22.37
CA ALA A 145 -5.02 1.59 23.56
C ALA A 145 -6.35 0.83 23.46
N LEU A 146 -7.03 0.84 22.30
CA LEU A 146 -8.24 0.07 22.08
C LEU A 146 -7.99 -1.45 22.11
N ILE A 147 -6.88 -1.93 21.56
CA ILE A 147 -6.54 -3.37 21.59
C ILE A 147 -6.27 -3.84 23.03
N SER A 148 -5.59 -3.02 23.83
CA SER A 148 -5.18 -3.36 25.19
C SER A 148 -6.32 -3.24 26.20
N THR A 149 -7.16 -2.22 26.08
CA THR A 149 -8.26 -1.96 27.03
C THR A 149 -9.62 -2.49 26.59
N GLY A 150 -9.81 -2.73 25.29
CA GLY A 150 -11.08 -3.16 24.72
C GLY A 150 -11.44 -4.59 25.14
N GLN A 151 -12.74 -4.80 25.39
CA GLN A 151 -13.28 -6.12 25.70
C GLN A 151 -13.25 -7.02 24.46
N VAL A 152 -12.83 -8.27 24.63
CA VAL A 152 -12.86 -9.28 23.55
C VAL A 152 -14.29 -9.75 23.33
N VAL A 153 -14.74 -9.62 22.09
CA VAL A 153 -16.02 -10.13 21.64
C VAL A 153 -15.88 -10.87 20.31
N PHE A 154 -16.72 -11.89 20.11
CA PHE A 154 -16.76 -12.65 18.88
C PHE A 154 -18.07 -12.39 18.15
N VAL A 155 -17.99 -11.92 16.91
CA VAL A 155 -19.18 -11.72 16.07
C VAL A 155 -19.21 -12.79 14.99
N GLU A 156 -20.36 -13.42 14.81
CA GLU A 156 -20.56 -14.45 13.80
C GLU A 156 -20.54 -13.87 12.38
N LEU A 157 -19.81 -14.55 11.50
CA LEU A 157 -19.67 -14.19 10.09
C LEU A 157 -20.75 -14.92 9.27
N ALA A 158 -21.45 -14.17 8.44
CA ALA A 158 -22.33 -14.73 7.43
C ALA A 158 -21.50 -15.33 6.26
N PRO A 159 -22.00 -16.35 5.55
CA PRO A 159 -21.30 -16.94 4.41
C PRO A 159 -21.02 -15.91 3.32
N VAL A 160 -19.77 -15.81 2.87
CA VAL A 160 -19.38 -14.98 1.70
C VAL A 160 -18.34 -15.71 0.88
N ASP A 161 -18.36 -15.50 -0.43
CA ASP A 161 -17.35 -16.01 -1.35
C ASP A 161 -15.97 -15.35 -1.09
N PRO A 162 -14.93 -16.16 -0.81
CA PRO A 162 -13.70 -15.66 -0.19
C PRO A 162 -12.68 -14.99 -1.14
N ARG A 163 -13.00 -14.48 -2.34
CA ARG A 163 -11.92 -14.12 -3.30
C ARG A 163 -12.12 -12.86 -4.16
N SER A 164 -11.06 -12.04 -4.18
CA SER A 164 -10.63 -11.27 -5.35
C SER A 164 -9.12 -11.46 -5.54
N LEU A 165 -8.75 -12.14 -6.63
CA LEU A 165 -7.37 -12.53 -6.94
C LEU A 165 -6.46 -11.35 -7.34
N MET A 166 -7.03 -10.19 -7.69
CA MET A 166 -6.28 -9.13 -8.36
C MET A 166 -5.63 -8.10 -7.43
N GLN A 167 -6.08 -7.97 -6.17
CA GLN A 167 -5.56 -6.98 -5.21
C GLN A 167 -4.72 -7.60 -4.09
N GLY A 168 -4.46 -8.90 -4.17
CA GLY A 168 -3.91 -9.72 -3.10
C GLY A 168 -4.98 -10.62 -2.47
N ASP A 169 -4.53 -11.52 -1.60
CA ASP A 169 -5.39 -12.48 -0.93
C ASP A 169 -6.13 -11.79 0.24
N TYR A 170 -7.45 -11.61 0.06
CA TYR A 170 -8.33 -11.13 1.12
C TYR A 170 -9.65 -11.90 1.13
N MET A 171 -10.25 -12.00 2.31
CA MET A 171 -11.56 -12.60 2.52
C MET A 171 -12.56 -11.49 2.78
N THR A 172 -13.65 -11.49 2.02
CA THR A 172 -14.79 -10.62 2.26
C THR A 172 -15.47 -11.03 3.57
N LEU A 173 -15.77 -10.05 4.41
CA LEU A 173 -16.45 -10.26 5.68
C LEU A 173 -17.89 -9.78 5.55
N ASN A 174 -18.81 -10.64 5.92
CA ASN A 174 -20.20 -10.29 6.16
C ASN A 174 -20.55 -10.75 7.57
N TYR A 175 -21.39 -10.00 8.27
CA TYR A 175 -21.73 -10.27 9.66
C TYR A 175 -23.18 -10.70 9.77
N ALA A 176 -23.48 -11.54 10.76
CA ALA A 176 -24.84 -11.94 11.05
C ALA A 176 -25.59 -10.76 11.73
N PHE A 177 -26.30 -9.97 10.92
CA PHE A 177 -27.26 -8.97 11.40
C PHE A 177 -28.66 -9.59 11.55
N PRO A 178 -29.54 -9.00 12.39
CA PRO A 178 -30.95 -9.38 12.42
C PRO A 178 -31.60 -9.25 11.03
N PRO A 179 -32.49 -10.17 10.62
CA PRO A 179 -33.06 -10.19 9.26
C PRO A 179 -33.80 -8.90 8.86
N ASP A 180 -34.42 -8.21 9.82
CA ASP A 180 -35.14 -6.95 9.57
C ASP A 180 -34.27 -5.71 9.82
N PHE A 181 -32.96 -5.88 10.04
CA PHE A 181 -32.06 -4.77 10.28
C PHE A 181 -31.71 -4.06 8.96
N ALA A 182 -32.40 -2.95 8.70
CA ALA A 182 -32.05 -2.02 7.63
C ALA A 182 -31.43 -0.76 8.22
N MET A 183 -30.18 -0.45 7.87
CA MET A 183 -29.62 0.85 8.20
C MET A 183 -30.30 1.93 7.36
N VAL A 184 -31.06 2.80 8.01
CA VAL A 184 -31.61 4.02 7.40
C VAL A 184 -30.47 5.03 7.25
N ASP A 185 -29.80 5.02 6.09
CA ASP A 185 -28.80 5.97 5.54
C ASP A 185 -28.03 6.88 6.53
N ARG A 186 -27.65 6.34 7.68
CA ARG A 186 -26.78 6.97 8.66
C ARG A 186 -25.39 6.42 8.45
N SER A 187 -24.41 7.31 8.40
CA SER A 187 -23.01 6.92 8.22
C SER A 187 -22.51 6.03 9.37
N ARG A 188 -23.05 6.23 10.57
CA ARG A 188 -22.72 5.49 11.80
C ARG A 188 -23.97 5.34 12.67
N THR A 189 -24.22 4.12 13.14
CA THR A 189 -25.32 3.78 14.06
C THR A 189 -24.79 2.93 15.20
N LYS A 190 -25.23 3.19 16.43
CA LYS A 190 -24.89 2.34 17.58
C LYS A 190 -25.90 1.20 17.69
N LEU A 191 -25.41 -0.02 17.76
CA LEU A 191 -26.20 -1.23 17.97
C LEU A 191 -26.09 -1.69 19.41
N VAL A 192 -27.19 -2.20 19.94
CA VAL A 192 -27.18 -2.97 21.18
C VAL A 192 -26.85 -4.41 20.84
N ALA A 193 -25.85 -4.93 21.53
CA ALA A 193 -25.36 -6.28 21.34
C ALA A 193 -25.34 -6.99 22.69
N ARG A 194 -25.76 -8.26 22.73
CA ARG A 194 -25.76 -9.07 23.95
C ARG A 194 -24.60 -10.05 23.92
N ARG A 195 -23.77 -10.02 24.96
CA ARG A 195 -22.61 -10.89 25.10
C ARG A 195 -22.97 -12.15 25.87
N ALA A 196 -22.82 -13.30 25.23
CA ALA A 196 -22.94 -14.60 25.88
C ALA A 196 -21.70 -14.91 26.75
N PRO A 197 -21.80 -15.86 27.71
CA PRO A 197 -20.69 -16.22 28.60
C PRO A 197 -19.41 -16.70 27.88
N ASN A 198 -19.55 -17.27 26.68
CA ASN A 198 -18.44 -17.69 25.82
C ASN A 198 -17.79 -16.52 25.04
N GLY A 199 -18.28 -15.29 25.21
CA GLY A 199 -17.78 -14.09 24.53
C GLY A 199 -18.39 -13.84 23.15
N VAL A 200 -19.26 -14.72 22.65
CA VAL A 200 -19.99 -14.51 21.40
C VAL A 200 -21.05 -13.44 21.60
N VAL A 201 -21.19 -12.55 20.64
CA VAL A 201 -22.10 -11.43 20.68
C VAL A 201 -23.19 -11.58 19.63
N THR A 202 -24.44 -11.48 20.08
CA THR A 202 -25.61 -11.42 19.20
C THR A 202 -26.09 -9.98 19.10
N LEU A 203 -26.21 -9.46 17.87
CA LEU A 203 -26.73 -8.12 17.60
C LEU A 203 -28.25 -8.13 17.79
N LEU A 204 -28.78 -7.20 18.58
CA LEU A 204 -30.21 -7.11 18.90
C LEU A 204 -30.94 -6.05 18.08
N GLY A 205 -30.28 -4.93 17.73
CA GLY A 205 -30.89 -3.83 16.99
C GLY A 205 -30.20 -2.49 17.24
N GLU A 206 -30.80 -1.41 16.72
CA GLU A 206 -30.35 -0.03 16.99
C GLU A 206 -30.54 0.35 18.46
N HIS A 207 -29.67 1.23 18.96
CA HIS A 207 -29.74 1.72 20.32
C HIS A 207 -30.75 2.86 20.46
N ASP A 208 -31.86 2.57 21.15
CA ASP A 208 -32.97 3.52 21.38
C ASP A 208 -32.73 4.48 22.58
N GLY A 209 -31.50 4.60 23.09
CA GLY A 209 -31.17 5.45 24.25
C GLY A 209 -31.56 4.86 25.61
N ARG A 210 -32.09 3.63 25.65
CA ARG A 210 -32.41 2.92 26.89
C ARG A 210 -31.15 2.54 27.67
N PRO A 211 -31.19 2.46 29.01
CA PRO A 211 -30.06 1.92 29.77
C PRO A 211 -29.79 0.47 29.36
N LEU A 212 -28.50 0.13 29.20
CA LEU A 212 -28.06 -1.20 28.80
C LEU A 212 -28.38 -2.22 29.90
N GLY A 213 -28.96 -3.36 29.52
CA GLY A 213 -29.20 -4.48 30.43
C GLY A 213 -27.90 -5.17 30.89
N PRO A 214 -27.99 -6.11 31.85
CA PRO A 214 -26.85 -6.93 32.22
C PRO A 214 -26.36 -7.72 31.00
N GLN A 215 -25.06 -7.65 30.70
CA GLN A 215 -24.40 -8.26 29.51
C GLN A 215 -24.75 -7.61 28.16
N GLU A 216 -25.45 -6.48 28.13
CA GLU A 216 -25.63 -5.68 26.92
C GLU A 216 -24.48 -4.68 26.77
N MET A 217 -24.05 -4.46 25.53
CA MET A 217 -23.00 -3.52 25.18
C MET A 217 -23.33 -2.81 23.87
N LEU A 218 -22.64 -1.71 23.61
CA LEU A 218 -22.76 -0.97 22.37
C LEU A 218 -21.72 -1.44 21.37
N ILE A 219 -22.11 -1.54 20.09
CA ILE A 219 -21.20 -1.76 18.97
C ILE A 219 -21.56 -0.77 17.87
N GLU A 220 -20.59 0.00 17.39
CA GLU A 220 -20.77 0.91 16.27
C GLU A 220 -20.82 0.13 14.94
N ALA A 221 -21.91 0.28 14.21
CA ALA A 221 -22.07 -0.18 12.84
C ALA A 221 -21.95 1.00 11.88
N ILE A 222 -21.34 0.73 10.72
CA ILE A 222 -21.18 1.69 9.64
C ILE A 222 -21.91 1.19 8.39
N SER A 223 -22.39 2.12 7.57
CA SER A 223 -22.97 1.78 6.27
C SER A 223 -21.94 1.98 5.16
N LYS A 224 -21.72 0.95 4.33
CA LYS A 224 -20.89 1.03 3.11
C LYS A 224 -21.66 0.38 1.97
N ARG A 225 -21.88 1.13 0.88
CA ARG A 225 -22.66 0.65 -0.29
C ARG A 225 -24.02 0.06 0.10
N SER A 226 -24.72 0.73 1.02
CA SER A 226 -26.04 0.32 1.54
C SER A 226 -26.06 -1.03 2.27
N ARG A 227 -24.90 -1.52 2.72
CA ARG A 227 -24.78 -2.71 3.56
C ARG A 227 -24.27 -2.32 4.95
N PRO A 228 -24.90 -2.83 6.03
CA PRO A 228 -24.39 -2.64 7.37
C PRO A 228 -23.10 -3.46 7.57
N LEU A 229 -22.13 -2.87 8.25
CA LEU A 229 -20.83 -3.48 8.53
C LEU A 229 -20.40 -3.15 9.96
N ILE A 230 -19.58 -4.04 10.52
CA ILE A 230 -18.88 -3.80 11.77
C ILE A 230 -17.42 -3.53 11.44
N VAL A 231 -17.01 -2.26 11.51
CA VAL A 231 -15.63 -1.78 11.29
C VAL A 231 -15.09 -1.94 9.85
N THR A 232 -15.10 -3.15 9.29
CA THR A 232 -14.49 -3.49 7.99
C THR A 232 -15.30 -4.57 7.25
N ASP A 233 -15.23 -4.56 5.92
CA ASP A 233 -15.81 -5.54 5.01
C ASP A 233 -14.79 -6.57 4.49
N ALA A 234 -13.53 -6.51 4.94
CA ALA A 234 -12.49 -7.42 4.48
C ALA A 234 -11.43 -7.73 5.55
N TRP A 235 -10.88 -8.94 5.46
CA TRP A 235 -9.67 -9.39 6.16
C TRP A 235 -8.57 -9.65 5.13
N TYR A 236 -7.44 -8.95 5.26
CA TYR A 236 -6.29 -9.09 4.37
C TYR A 236 -5.27 -10.02 5.01
N PHE A 237 -4.76 -10.97 4.23
CA PHE A 237 -3.76 -11.94 4.70
C PHE A 237 -2.67 -12.15 3.65
N LYS A 238 -1.63 -12.87 4.05
CA LYS A 238 -0.52 -13.19 3.16
C LYS A 238 -1.00 -14.14 2.05
N GLU A 239 -0.50 -13.92 0.84
CA GLU A 239 -0.74 -14.79 -0.32
C GLU A 239 -0.42 -16.25 0.01
N GLY A 240 -1.37 -17.15 -0.25
CA GLY A 240 -1.27 -18.59 0.03
C GLY A 240 -1.92 -19.04 1.36
N GLU A 241 -2.39 -18.12 2.21
CA GLU A 241 -3.11 -18.49 3.45
C GLU A 241 -4.64 -18.58 3.29
N ALA A 242 -5.17 -18.47 2.06
CA ALA A 242 -6.60 -18.40 1.82
C ALA A 242 -7.40 -19.59 2.42
N GLU A 243 -6.89 -20.81 2.30
CA GLU A 243 -7.57 -22.01 2.82
C GLU A 243 -7.64 -22.00 4.36
N ARG A 244 -6.60 -21.47 5.02
CA ARG A 244 -6.55 -21.34 6.48
C ARG A 244 -7.66 -20.40 6.97
N TRP A 245 -7.82 -19.26 6.31
CA TRP A 245 -8.80 -18.24 6.70
C TRP A 245 -10.22 -18.57 6.22
N ALA A 246 -10.39 -19.41 5.18
CA ALA A 246 -11.70 -19.86 4.70
C ALA A 246 -12.51 -20.66 5.73
N ALA A 247 -11.85 -21.25 6.74
CA ALA A 247 -12.51 -21.95 7.84
C ALA A 247 -13.10 -21.00 8.91
N ALA A 248 -12.88 -19.69 8.81
CA ALA A 248 -13.35 -18.72 9.79
C ALA A 248 -14.87 -18.66 9.88
N ARG A 249 -15.36 -18.63 11.13
CA ARG A 249 -16.79 -18.45 11.46
C ARG A 249 -17.06 -17.24 12.34
N TYR A 250 -16.06 -16.75 13.05
CA TYR A 250 -16.20 -15.59 13.92
C TYR A 250 -15.10 -14.57 13.66
N GLY A 251 -15.46 -13.28 13.67
CA GLY A 251 -14.52 -12.18 13.80
C GLY A 251 -14.25 -11.89 15.27
N GLU A 252 -12.97 -11.78 15.65
CA GLU A 252 -12.53 -11.36 16.98
C GLU A 252 -12.37 -9.84 17.01
N PHE A 253 -13.19 -9.18 17.82
CA PHE A 253 -13.19 -7.73 17.96
C PHE A 253 -12.76 -7.30 19.36
N ARG A 254 -12.14 -6.12 19.42
CA ARG A 254 -11.90 -5.34 20.63
C ARG A 254 -12.86 -4.17 20.64
N VAL A 255 -13.70 -4.08 21.67
CA VAL A 255 -14.74 -3.05 21.78
C VAL A 255 -14.54 -2.23 23.05
N ASP A 256 -14.57 -0.91 22.92
CA ASP A 256 -14.53 0.01 24.06
C ASP A 256 -15.93 0.29 24.65
N ALA A 257 -15.97 1.05 25.75
CA ALA A 257 -17.23 1.44 26.40
C ALA A 257 -18.14 2.33 25.52
N ASN A 258 -17.58 3.00 24.51
CA ASN A 258 -18.34 3.88 23.61
C ASN A 258 -18.97 3.11 22.44
N GLY A 259 -18.57 1.85 22.25
CA GLY A 259 -18.96 0.96 21.17
C GLY A 259 -18.03 0.99 19.96
N LYS A 260 -16.89 1.69 20.04
CA LYS A 260 -15.87 1.65 18.99
C LYS A 260 -15.25 0.26 18.98
N ALA A 261 -15.29 -0.39 17.83
CA ALA A 261 -14.78 -1.73 17.65
C ALA A 261 -13.53 -1.72 16.75
N LEU A 262 -12.68 -2.73 16.92
CA LEU A 262 -11.57 -3.03 16.02
C LEU A 262 -11.48 -4.53 15.81
N LEU A 263 -11.46 -4.97 14.55
CA LEU A 263 -11.22 -6.37 14.20
C LEU A 263 -9.72 -6.69 14.40
N VAL A 264 -9.43 -7.67 15.25
CA VAL A 264 -8.06 -8.08 15.60
C VAL A 264 -7.70 -9.46 15.04
N GLY A 265 -8.69 -10.30 14.75
CA GLY A 265 -8.44 -11.61 14.18
C GLY A 265 -9.71 -12.33 13.73
N LEU A 266 -9.53 -13.53 13.19
CA LEU A 266 -10.61 -14.45 12.83
C LEU A 266 -10.46 -15.76 13.59
N ARG A 267 -11.60 -16.39 13.91
CA ARG A 267 -11.67 -17.63 14.67
C ARG A 267 -12.46 -18.70 13.93
N GLY A 268 -12.08 -19.95 14.15
CA GLY A 268 -12.77 -21.12 13.62
C GLY A 268 -14.11 -21.38 14.32
N PRO A 269 -14.82 -22.46 13.94
CA PRO A 269 -16.14 -22.80 14.45
C PRO A 269 -16.21 -23.04 15.98
N LYS A 270 -15.10 -23.41 16.61
CA LYS A 270 -14.98 -23.66 18.06
C LYS A 270 -14.27 -22.51 18.80
N LEU A 271 -14.21 -21.31 18.19
CA LEU A 271 -13.49 -20.13 18.71
C LEU A 271 -11.96 -20.30 18.79
N GLU A 272 -11.41 -21.31 18.12
CA GLU A 272 -9.98 -21.55 17.98
C GLU A 272 -9.30 -20.47 17.15
N LYS A 273 -8.03 -20.18 17.47
CA LYS A 273 -7.19 -19.33 16.62
C LYS A 273 -6.91 -20.08 15.33
N LEU A 274 -7.16 -19.42 14.20
CA LEU A 274 -6.74 -19.92 12.89
C LEU A 274 -5.29 -19.57 12.65
#